data_AF-A0A517W3S0-F1
#
_entry.id   AF-A0A517W3S0-F1
#
_cell.length_a   1.000
_cell.length_b   1.000
_cell.length_c   1.000
_cell.angle_alpha   90.00
_cell.angle_beta   90.00
_cell.angle_gamma   90.00
#
_symmetry.space_group_name_H-M   'P 1'
#
loop_
_entity.id
_entity.type
_entity.pdbx_description
1 polymer ?
#
loop_
_entity_poly.entity_id
_entity_poly.type
_entity_poly.pdbx_seq_one_letter_code
_entity_poly.pdbx_strand_id
1 'polypeptide(L)'
;MKSLTANDRPAAELLGPDPVIQTEEDLDKALNELSFLNAFDQSVNATCTRYIEKLKQESEQRKYILIDDQDLVTIESRRELLNERVNEYCKANRSSLMEGKKKTKSFPHGSVSFKDQPAKVEYRSGLKEADSLTLLDKLMQSSLVEQITAWLMSICVFGKNKEARLLSEVVELKPKLSVSKIKKAFEEKRLTADHLKQLGLKYSKGKEQLTIKPAEYKPG
;
A
#
# COMPACT_ATOMS: atom_id res chain seq x y z
N MET A 1 -4.58 21.31 20.74
CA MET A 1 -5.32 20.25 21.44
C MET A 1 -4.62 19.99 22.76
N LYS A 2 -5.36 20.07 23.88
CA LYS A 2 -4.85 19.77 25.22
C LYS A 2 -4.63 18.24 25.30
N SER A 3 -3.43 17.78 25.66
CA SER A 3 -3.18 16.34 25.82
C SER A 3 -3.99 15.81 26.99
N LEU A 4 -4.72 14.71 26.78
CA LEU A 4 -5.42 14.01 27.85
C LEU A 4 -4.40 13.36 28.79
N THR A 5 -4.70 13.39 30.08
CA THR A 5 -3.93 12.80 31.17
C THR A 5 -4.76 11.71 31.86
N ALA A 6 -4.12 10.87 32.66
CA ALA A 6 -4.83 9.84 33.44
C ALA A 6 -5.89 10.42 34.39
N ASN A 7 -5.75 11.70 34.78
CA ASN A 7 -6.69 12.40 35.66
C ASN A 7 -7.96 12.83 34.94
N ASP A 8 -7.99 12.82 33.60
CA ASP A 8 -9.16 13.16 32.79
C ASP A 8 -10.12 11.96 32.62
N ARG A 9 -9.83 10.82 33.29
CA ARG A 9 -10.66 9.61 33.26
C ARG A 9 -11.99 9.87 33.99
N PRO A 10 -13.14 9.43 33.43
CA PRO A 10 -14.42 9.55 34.12
C PRO A 10 -14.43 8.68 35.39
N ALA A 11 -14.25 9.32 36.56
CA ALA A 11 -14.06 8.64 37.85
C ALA A 11 -15.36 8.13 38.49
N ALA A 12 -16.52 8.70 38.11
CA ALA A 12 -17.81 8.38 38.72
C ALA A 12 -18.50 7.12 38.16
N GLU A 13 -17.95 6.51 37.11
CA GLU A 13 -18.66 5.53 36.26
C GLU A 13 -17.89 4.23 36.00
N LEU A 14 -16.83 3.93 36.76
CA LEU A 14 -15.96 2.78 36.49
C LEU A 14 -16.57 1.46 36.98
N LEU A 15 -16.50 0.42 36.15
CA LEU A 15 -16.99 -0.93 36.43
C LEU A 15 -16.01 -1.82 37.22
N GLY A 16 -14.93 -1.23 37.73
CA GLY A 16 -13.85 -1.95 38.42
C GLY A 16 -12.85 -2.60 37.45
N PRO A 17 -11.84 -3.32 37.99
CA PRO A 17 -10.72 -3.86 37.22
C PRO A 17 -11.05 -5.11 36.39
N ASP A 18 -12.14 -5.83 36.71
CA ASP A 18 -12.62 -7.01 35.98
C ASP A 18 -14.15 -6.89 35.78
N PRO A 19 -14.59 -6.11 34.79
CA PRO A 19 -15.99 -5.72 34.66
C PRO A 19 -16.86 -6.82 34.06
N VAL A 20 -17.98 -7.13 34.71
CA VAL A 20 -19.04 -8.00 34.17
C VAL A 20 -20.21 -7.12 33.71
N ILE A 21 -20.48 -7.12 32.40
CA ILE A 21 -21.59 -6.35 31.82
C ILE A 21 -22.89 -7.14 31.98
N GLN A 22 -23.76 -6.69 32.88
CA GLN A 22 -25.05 -7.35 33.15
C GLN A 22 -26.24 -6.51 32.68
N THR A 23 -26.09 -5.19 32.67
CA THR A 23 -27.16 -4.24 32.32
C THR A 23 -26.75 -3.32 31.17
N GLU A 24 -27.73 -2.66 30.56
CA GLU A 24 -27.47 -1.62 29.55
C GLU A 24 -26.73 -0.41 30.14
N GLU A 25 -26.94 -0.10 31.42
CA GLU A 25 -26.18 0.94 32.14
C GLU A 25 -24.70 0.56 32.28
N ASP A 26 -24.39 -0.72 32.52
CA ASP A 26 -23.00 -1.20 32.54
C ASP A 26 -22.40 -1.14 31.14
N LEU A 27 -23.18 -1.44 30.10
CA LEU A 27 -22.71 -1.31 28.73
C LEU A 27 -22.37 0.15 28.38
N ASP A 28 -23.20 1.11 28.78
CA ASP A 28 -22.95 2.54 28.55
C ASP A 28 -21.69 3.03 29.28
N LYS A 29 -21.52 2.64 30.55
CA LYS A 29 -20.29 2.92 31.33
C LYS A 29 -19.04 2.34 30.65
N ALA A 30 -19.12 1.10 30.17
CA ALA A 30 -18.04 0.47 29.42
C ALA A 30 -17.74 1.20 28.10
N LEU A 31 -18.77 1.67 27.38
CA LEU A 31 -18.58 2.45 26.16
C LEU A 31 -17.97 3.84 26.42
N ASN A 32 -18.35 4.51 27.52
CA ASN A 32 -17.77 5.77 27.94
C ASN A 32 -16.28 5.60 28.32
N GLU A 33 -15.97 4.56 29.08
CA GLU A 33 -14.58 4.22 29.42
C GLU A 33 -13.76 3.87 28.16
N LEU A 34 -14.31 3.07 27.24
CA LEU A 34 -13.66 2.77 25.96
C LEU A 34 -13.42 4.03 25.12
N SER A 35 -14.35 4.99 25.12
CA SER A 35 -14.19 6.28 24.46
C SER A 35 -13.00 7.07 25.03
N PHE A 36 -12.92 7.17 26.36
CA PHE A 36 -11.79 7.79 27.05
C PHE A 36 -10.47 7.08 26.73
N LEU A 37 -10.42 5.75 26.84
CA LEU A 37 -9.20 4.96 26.60
C LEU A 37 -8.71 5.12 25.17
N ASN A 38 -9.60 5.13 24.18
CA ASN A 38 -9.24 5.39 22.79
C ASN A 38 -8.66 6.80 22.61
N ALA A 39 -9.28 7.82 23.20
CA ALA A 39 -8.79 9.19 23.10
C ALA A 39 -7.46 9.40 23.83
N PHE A 40 -7.29 8.76 25.00
CA PHE A 40 -6.05 8.77 25.77
C PHE A 40 -4.92 8.05 25.01
N ASP A 41 -5.18 6.86 24.48
CA ASP A 41 -4.23 6.11 23.65
C ASP A 41 -3.82 6.90 22.40
N GLN A 42 -4.76 7.55 21.72
CA GLN A 42 -4.44 8.45 20.60
C GLN A 42 -3.57 9.63 21.02
N SER A 43 -3.83 10.25 22.17
CA SER A 43 -3.02 11.34 22.73
C SER A 43 -1.59 10.89 23.06
N VAL A 44 -1.45 9.71 23.68
CA VAL A 44 -0.15 9.09 23.95
C VAL A 44 0.56 8.73 22.65
N ASN A 45 -0.11 8.07 21.71
CA ASN A 45 0.46 7.70 20.41
C ASN A 45 0.88 8.90 19.58
N ALA A 46 0.13 10.00 19.60
CA ALA A 46 0.52 11.25 18.94
C ALA A 46 1.81 11.83 19.57
N THR A 47 1.93 11.74 20.89
CA THR A 47 3.13 12.16 21.61
C THR A 47 4.33 11.26 21.27
N CYS A 48 4.16 9.93 21.32
CA CYS A 48 5.17 8.96 20.91
C CYS A 48 5.61 9.15 19.46
N THR A 49 4.67 9.39 18.55
CA THR A 49 4.96 9.63 17.12
C THR A 49 5.85 10.86 16.96
N ARG A 50 5.56 11.96 17.66
CA ARG A 50 6.40 13.16 17.65
C ARG A 50 7.82 12.88 18.18
N TYR A 51 7.95 12.10 19.25
CA TYR A 51 9.26 11.69 19.77
C TYR A 51 10.02 10.79 18.80
N ILE A 52 9.35 9.82 18.18
CA ILE A 52 9.92 8.95 17.16
C ILE A 52 10.39 9.77 15.96
N GLU A 53 9.58 10.71 15.48
CA GLU A 53 9.95 11.60 14.37
C GLU A 53 11.16 12.46 14.72
N LYS A 54 11.20 13.02 15.92
CA LYS A 54 12.35 13.79 16.40
C LYS A 54 13.62 12.93 16.45
N LEU A 55 13.54 11.74 17.04
CA LEU A 55 14.67 10.80 17.10
C LEU A 55 15.11 10.32 15.72
N LYS A 56 14.16 10.11 14.79
CA LYS A 56 14.46 9.79 13.39
C LYS A 56 15.23 10.93 12.73
N GLN A 57 14.79 12.18 12.90
CA GLN A 57 15.48 13.36 12.36
C GLN A 57 16.89 13.50 12.94
N GLU A 58 17.06 13.38 14.26
CA GLU A 58 18.37 13.43 14.94
C GLU A 58 19.30 12.30 14.47
N SER A 59 18.76 11.11 14.22
CA SER A 59 19.53 9.97 13.73
C SER A 59 19.88 10.11 12.24
N GLU A 60 19.00 10.68 11.42
CA GLU A 60 19.25 10.94 10.00
C GLU A 60 20.42 11.91 9.80
N GLN A 61 20.53 12.93 10.66
CA GLN A 61 21.65 13.86 10.67
C GLN A 61 23.02 13.18 10.92
N ARG A 62 23.03 11.97 11.49
CA ARG A 62 24.25 11.19 11.73
C ARG A 62 24.60 10.21 10.61
N LYS A 63 23.76 10.09 9.56
CA LYS A 63 23.99 9.15 8.45
C LYS A 63 24.90 9.70 7.36
N TYR A 64 25.94 10.41 7.79
CA TYR A 64 26.98 10.91 6.90
C TYR A 64 28.31 10.30 7.31
N ILE A 65 29.12 9.95 6.32
CA ILE A 65 30.46 9.41 6.50
C ILE A 65 31.44 10.26 5.70
N LEU A 66 32.62 10.45 6.26
CA LEU A 66 33.75 11.06 5.57
C LEU A 66 34.45 9.99 4.73
N ILE A 67 34.68 10.30 3.46
CA ILE A 67 35.51 9.51 2.56
C ILE A 67 36.80 10.30 2.34
N ASP A 68 37.94 9.63 2.56
CA ASP A 68 39.29 10.20 2.41
C ASP A 68 39.50 11.52 3.18
N ASP A 69 38.85 11.63 4.35
CA ASP A 69 38.86 12.79 5.26
C ASP A 69 38.45 14.14 4.62
N GLN A 70 37.84 14.12 3.43
CA GLN A 70 37.52 15.32 2.66
C GLN A 70 36.03 15.40 2.28
N ASP A 71 35.43 14.30 1.84
CA ASP A 71 34.07 14.32 1.29
C ASP A 71 33.06 13.73 2.26
N LEU A 72 32.11 14.56 2.70
CA LEU A 72 30.98 14.13 3.51
C LEU A 72 29.87 13.58 2.60
N VAL A 73 29.65 12.27 2.65
CA VAL A 73 28.65 11.58 1.80
C VAL A 73 27.62 10.88 2.69
N THR A 74 26.36 10.83 2.25
CA THR A 74 25.35 10.03 2.96
C THR A 74 25.68 8.54 2.86
N ILE A 75 25.39 7.79 3.92
CA ILE A 75 25.57 6.32 3.94
C ILE A 75 24.78 5.65 2.81
N GLU A 76 23.57 6.15 2.52
CA GLU A 76 22.71 5.59 1.47
C GLU A 76 23.33 5.74 0.08
N SER A 77 23.73 6.96 -0.31
CA SER A 77 24.34 7.20 -1.62
C SER A 77 25.65 6.43 -1.77
N ARG A 78 26.46 6.32 -0.71
CA ARG A 78 27.68 5.50 -0.76
C ARG A 78 27.37 4.01 -0.92
N ARG A 79 26.35 3.50 -0.22
CA ARG A 79 25.91 2.10 -0.33
C ARG A 79 25.39 1.79 -1.72
N GLU A 80 24.58 2.66 -2.32
CA GLU A 80 24.08 2.51 -3.68
C GLU A 80 25.23 2.43 -4.69
N LEU A 81 26.16 3.37 -4.62
CA LEU A 81 27.34 3.39 -5.47
C LEU A 81 28.17 2.11 -5.33
N LEU A 82 28.47 1.68 -4.11
CA LEU A 82 29.24 0.45 -3.88
C LEU A 82 28.50 -0.79 -4.40
N ASN A 83 27.18 -0.87 -4.19
CA ASN A 83 26.36 -1.96 -4.72
C ASN A 83 26.37 -1.99 -6.25
N GLU A 84 26.28 -0.84 -6.90
CA GLU A 84 26.37 -0.72 -8.35
C GLU A 84 27.73 -1.25 -8.85
N ARG A 85 28.84 -0.74 -8.30
CA ARG A 85 30.19 -1.16 -8.70
C ARG A 85 30.47 -2.63 -8.44
N VAL A 86 30.03 -3.16 -7.30
CA VAL A 86 30.16 -4.59 -6.99
C VAL A 86 29.34 -5.43 -7.97
N ASN A 87 28.12 -5.00 -8.32
CA ASN A 87 27.29 -5.69 -9.31
C ASN A 87 27.90 -5.67 -10.72
N GLU A 88 28.40 -4.51 -11.17
CA GLU A 88 29.12 -4.37 -12.46
C GLU A 88 30.29 -5.36 -12.53
N TYR A 89 31.14 -5.35 -11.50
CA TYR A 89 32.28 -6.24 -11.42
C TYR A 89 31.88 -7.72 -11.42
N CYS A 90 30.89 -8.10 -10.59
CA CYS A 90 30.46 -9.50 -10.47
C CYS A 90 29.82 -10.02 -11.76
N LYS A 91 29.12 -9.17 -12.52
CA LYS A 91 28.58 -9.53 -13.83
C LYS A 91 29.69 -9.72 -14.86
N ALA A 92 30.64 -8.79 -14.93
CA ALA A 92 31.77 -8.85 -15.86
C ALA A 92 32.69 -10.05 -15.60
N ASN A 93 32.83 -10.46 -14.34
CA ASN A 93 33.74 -11.52 -13.90
C ASN A 93 33.02 -12.81 -13.46
N ARG A 94 31.79 -13.06 -13.95
CA ARG A 94 30.98 -14.20 -13.50
C ARG A 94 31.71 -15.54 -13.63
N SER A 95 32.37 -15.78 -14.76
CA SER A 95 33.06 -17.04 -15.06
C SER A 95 34.29 -17.29 -14.18
N SER A 96 35.02 -16.23 -13.80
CA SER A 96 36.17 -16.33 -12.89
C SER A 96 35.76 -16.36 -11.41
N LEU A 97 34.57 -15.84 -11.08
CA LEU A 97 34.05 -15.84 -9.71
C LEU A 97 33.32 -17.14 -9.33
N MET A 98 32.74 -17.86 -10.30
CA MET A 98 31.95 -19.07 -10.04
C MET A 98 32.70 -20.30 -10.54
N GLU A 99 33.25 -21.08 -9.61
CA GLU A 99 33.96 -22.32 -9.92
C GLU A 99 33.00 -23.53 -9.88
N GLY A 100 32.93 -24.27 -10.99
CA GLY A 100 32.13 -25.49 -11.10
C GLY A 100 30.63 -25.26 -10.90
N LYS A 101 29.99 -26.09 -10.07
CA LYS A 101 28.54 -26.03 -9.79
C LYS A 101 28.16 -25.06 -8.67
N LYS A 102 29.13 -24.46 -7.98
CA LYS A 102 28.87 -23.56 -6.85
C LYS A 102 28.39 -22.21 -7.38
N LYS A 103 27.18 -21.81 -6.97
CA LYS A 103 26.57 -20.52 -7.33
C LYS A 103 26.87 -19.39 -6.31
N THR A 104 27.73 -19.66 -5.32
CA THR A 104 28.08 -18.73 -4.23
C THR A 104 29.58 -18.72 -4.00
N LYS A 105 30.17 -17.52 -3.90
CA LYS A 105 31.57 -17.30 -3.49
C LYS A 105 31.60 -16.46 -2.21
N SER A 106 32.32 -16.93 -1.21
CA SER A 106 32.47 -16.27 0.08
C SER A 106 33.78 -15.48 0.16
N PHE A 107 33.73 -14.37 0.89
CA PHE A 107 34.83 -13.47 1.21
C PHE A 107 34.84 -13.25 2.73
N PRO A 108 35.92 -12.69 3.31
CA PRO A 108 36.00 -12.43 4.76
C PRO A 108 34.85 -11.57 5.32
N HIS A 109 34.24 -10.71 4.50
CA HIS A 109 33.22 -9.74 4.92
C HIS A 109 31.85 -9.96 4.27
N GLY A 110 31.64 -11.05 3.52
CA GLY A 110 30.37 -11.29 2.86
C GLY A 110 30.42 -12.41 1.82
N SER A 111 29.34 -12.57 1.06
CA SER A 111 29.32 -13.54 -0.05
C SER A 111 28.53 -12.98 -1.22
N VAL A 112 28.88 -13.42 -2.42
CA VAL A 112 28.15 -13.12 -3.65
C VAL A 112 27.53 -14.41 -4.14
N SER A 113 26.22 -14.41 -4.37
CA SER A 113 25.47 -15.58 -4.85
C SER A 113 24.65 -15.24 -6.08
N PHE A 114 24.65 -16.13 -7.07
CA PHE A 114 23.76 -16.07 -8.21
C PHE A 114 22.63 -17.09 -8.01
N LYS A 115 21.49 -16.66 -7.47
CA LYS A 115 20.32 -17.52 -7.24
C LYS A 115 19.22 -17.26 -8.26
N ASP A 116 18.45 -18.30 -8.54
CA ASP A 116 17.21 -18.20 -9.32
C ASP A 116 16.07 -17.80 -8.35
N GLN A 117 15.20 -16.87 -8.73
CA GLN A 117 14.09 -16.41 -7.87
C GLN A 117 12.83 -17.31 -8.01
N PRO A 118 11.99 -17.44 -6.94
CA PRO A 118 10.76 -18.23 -6.97
C PRO A 118 9.64 -17.57 -7.80
N ALA A 119 8.69 -18.38 -8.28
CA ALA A 119 7.60 -17.93 -9.15
C ALA A 119 6.50 -17.13 -8.41
N LYS A 120 5.95 -16.10 -9.07
CA LYS A 120 4.86 -15.22 -8.58
C LYS A 120 3.97 -14.77 -9.77
N VAL A 121 2.69 -14.47 -9.52
CA VAL A 121 1.81 -13.84 -10.53
C VAL A 121 1.92 -12.34 -10.39
N GLU A 122 2.72 -11.76 -11.27
CA GLU A 122 2.83 -10.33 -11.45
C GLU A 122 2.50 -10.03 -12.91
N TYR A 123 2.25 -8.76 -13.22
CA TYR A 123 2.36 -8.35 -14.60
C TYR A 123 3.71 -8.84 -15.13
N ARG A 124 3.72 -9.50 -16.30
CA ARG A 124 4.97 -9.98 -16.89
C ARG A 124 5.95 -8.81 -16.98
N SER A 125 7.24 -9.07 -16.73
CA SER A 125 8.27 -8.02 -16.77
C SER A 125 8.15 -7.15 -18.03
N GLY A 126 7.99 -5.84 -17.84
CA GLY A 126 7.81 -4.88 -18.92
C GLY A 126 6.35 -4.61 -19.34
N LEU A 127 5.39 -5.40 -18.86
CA LEU A 127 3.95 -5.14 -19.02
C LEU A 127 3.45 -4.36 -17.80
N LYS A 128 2.79 -3.25 -18.07
CA LYS A 128 2.08 -2.42 -17.11
C LYS A 128 0.59 -2.75 -17.18
N GLU A 129 -0.19 -2.15 -16.29
CA GLU A 129 -1.66 -2.29 -16.26
C GLU A 129 -2.30 -1.97 -17.63
N ALA A 130 -1.78 -0.97 -18.34
CA ALA A 130 -2.21 -0.61 -19.70
C ALA A 130 -2.09 -1.77 -20.71
N ASP A 131 -1.00 -2.54 -20.65
CA ASP A 131 -0.79 -3.64 -21.58
C ASP A 131 -1.71 -4.84 -21.28
N SER A 132 -2.25 -4.91 -20.08
CA SER A 132 -3.25 -5.92 -19.68
C SER A 132 -4.63 -5.61 -20.28
N LEU A 133 -4.97 -4.32 -20.45
CA LEU A 133 -6.17 -3.91 -21.17
C LEU A 133 -6.07 -4.23 -22.67
N THR A 134 -4.88 -4.12 -23.26
CA THR A 134 -4.64 -4.57 -24.65
C THR A 134 -4.81 -6.09 -24.81
N LEU A 135 -4.55 -6.88 -23.77
CA LEU A 135 -4.83 -8.32 -23.78
C LEU A 135 -6.33 -8.63 -23.65
N LEU A 136 -7.05 -7.84 -22.85
CA LEU A 136 -8.51 -7.91 -22.77
C LEU A 136 -9.15 -7.59 -24.13
N ASP A 137 -8.66 -6.56 -24.82
CA ASP A 137 -9.07 -6.19 -26.17
C ASP A 137 -8.88 -7.35 -27.15
N LYS A 138 -7.74 -8.05 -27.08
CA LYS A 138 -7.48 -9.26 -27.87
C LYS A 138 -8.43 -10.41 -27.54
N LEU A 139 -8.79 -10.59 -26.27
CA LEU A 139 -9.66 -11.67 -25.81
C LEU A 139 -11.12 -11.44 -26.20
N MET A 140 -11.56 -10.18 -26.21
CA MET A 140 -12.86 -9.77 -26.75
C MET A 140 -12.88 -9.64 -28.28
N GLN A 141 -11.72 -9.79 -28.93
CA GLN A 141 -11.52 -9.52 -30.36
C GLN A 141 -11.98 -8.11 -30.78
N SER A 142 -11.88 -7.13 -29.88
CA SER A 142 -12.28 -5.75 -30.10
C SER A 142 -11.34 -4.80 -29.36
N SER A 143 -10.96 -3.68 -30.00
CA SER A 143 -10.12 -2.67 -29.35
C SER A 143 -10.96 -1.71 -28.50
N LEU A 144 -11.48 -2.20 -27.37
CA LEU A 144 -12.37 -1.44 -26.49
C LEU A 144 -11.73 -0.11 -26.06
N VAL A 145 -10.44 -0.11 -25.72
CA VAL A 145 -9.74 1.11 -25.29
C VAL A 145 -9.64 2.11 -26.44
N GLU A 146 -9.34 1.65 -27.65
CA GLU A 146 -9.25 2.51 -28.84
C GLU A 146 -10.62 3.05 -29.26
N GLN A 147 -11.67 2.22 -29.18
CA GLN A 147 -13.05 2.63 -29.49
C GLN A 147 -13.55 3.71 -28.53
N ILE A 148 -13.28 3.56 -27.23
CA ILE A 148 -13.63 4.57 -26.22
C ILE A 148 -12.82 5.86 -26.44
N THR A 149 -11.54 5.73 -26.75
CA THR A 149 -10.67 6.90 -27.00
C THR A 149 -11.07 7.65 -28.28
N ALA A 150 -11.38 6.94 -29.36
CA ALA A 150 -11.87 7.51 -30.61
C ALA A 150 -13.22 8.20 -30.42
N TRP A 151 -14.11 7.61 -29.62
CA TRP A 151 -15.38 8.22 -29.26
C TRP A 151 -15.18 9.52 -28.47
N LEU A 152 -14.29 9.56 -27.47
CA LEU A 152 -13.97 10.80 -26.74
C LEU A 152 -13.39 11.90 -27.64
N MET A 153 -12.49 11.54 -28.56
CA MET A 153 -11.88 12.50 -29.50
C MET A 153 -12.87 13.00 -30.56
N SER A 154 -13.99 12.31 -30.79
CA SER A 154 -15.02 12.75 -31.72
C SER A 154 -15.93 13.88 -31.18
N ILE A 155 -15.86 14.16 -29.88
CA ILE A 155 -16.76 15.09 -29.19
C ILE A 155 -16.04 16.41 -28.92
N CYS A 156 -16.55 17.49 -29.51
CA CYS A 156 -16.12 18.86 -29.24
C CYS A 156 -17.03 19.48 -28.17
N VAL A 157 -16.45 19.98 -27.07
CA VAL A 157 -17.24 20.46 -25.91
C VAL A 157 -17.50 21.96 -25.96
N PHE A 158 -16.53 22.76 -26.42
CA PHE A 158 -16.61 24.22 -26.38
C PHE A 158 -16.27 24.87 -27.72
N GLY A 159 -17.28 25.19 -28.55
CA GLY A 159 -17.12 26.01 -29.76
C GLY A 159 -17.92 25.50 -30.96
N LYS A 160 -18.20 26.39 -31.92
CA LYS A 160 -18.67 26.01 -33.26
C LYS A 160 -17.44 25.92 -34.18
N ASN A 161 -17.35 24.86 -34.99
CA ASN A 161 -16.36 24.65 -36.06
C ASN A 161 -14.91 24.31 -35.66
N LYS A 162 -14.69 23.15 -35.01
CA LYS A 162 -13.37 22.49 -34.85
C LYS A 162 -12.23 23.29 -34.17
N GLU A 163 -12.46 24.54 -33.79
CA GLU A 163 -11.62 25.31 -32.85
C GLU A 163 -11.91 24.94 -31.38
N ALA A 164 -12.82 23.99 -31.18
CA ALA A 164 -13.30 23.58 -29.88
C ALA A 164 -12.39 22.56 -29.21
N ARG A 165 -12.18 22.73 -27.89
CA ARG A 165 -11.50 21.75 -27.03
C ARG A 165 -12.15 20.38 -27.19
N LEU A 166 -11.34 19.36 -27.44
CA LEU A 166 -11.81 17.97 -27.53
C LEU A 166 -12.16 17.49 -26.11
N LEU A 167 -13.20 16.66 -25.99
CA LEU A 167 -13.59 16.10 -24.70
C LEU A 167 -12.44 15.32 -24.05
N SER A 168 -11.59 14.67 -24.85
CA SER A 168 -10.38 13.97 -24.39
C SER A 168 -9.31 14.87 -23.75
N GLU A 169 -9.34 16.19 -24.03
CA GLU A 169 -8.44 17.17 -23.40
C GLU A 169 -8.96 17.65 -22.03
N VAL A 170 -10.24 17.43 -21.76
CA VAL A 170 -10.93 17.94 -20.57
C VAL A 170 -11.31 16.80 -19.62
N VAL A 171 -11.52 15.59 -20.14
CA VAL A 171 -12.01 14.44 -19.39
C VAL A 171 -11.06 13.26 -19.55
N GLU A 172 -10.51 12.83 -18.42
CA GLU A 172 -9.70 11.62 -18.32
C GLU A 172 -10.59 10.44 -17.88
N LEU A 173 -10.67 9.38 -18.70
CA LEU A 173 -11.34 8.14 -18.31
C LEU A 173 -10.32 7.12 -17.77
N LYS A 174 -10.52 6.71 -16.52
CA LYS A 174 -9.76 5.63 -15.86
C LYS A 174 -10.68 4.43 -15.65
N PRO A 175 -10.88 3.56 -16.65
CA PRO A 175 -11.73 2.39 -16.49
C PRO A 175 -11.15 1.48 -15.40
N LYS A 176 -12.03 0.99 -14.52
CA LYS A 176 -11.71 0.03 -13.47
C LYS A 176 -12.73 -1.09 -13.48
N LEU A 177 -12.29 -2.30 -13.17
CA LEU A 177 -13.21 -3.42 -12.98
C LEU A 177 -14.12 -3.13 -11.78
N SER A 178 -15.43 -3.22 -11.99
CA SER A 178 -16.41 -3.04 -10.93
C SER A 178 -16.56 -4.34 -10.12
N VAL A 179 -15.68 -4.53 -9.15
CA VAL A 179 -15.66 -5.73 -8.28
C VAL A 179 -17.00 -5.96 -7.58
N SER A 180 -17.71 -4.89 -7.21
CA SER A 180 -19.05 -4.97 -6.61
C SER A 180 -20.10 -5.55 -7.57
N LYS A 181 -20.10 -5.14 -8.85
CA LYS A 181 -21.01 -5.70 -9.87
C LYS A 181 -20.64 -7.14 -10.23
N ILE A 182 -19.34 -7.44 -10.30
CA ILE A 182 -18.84 -8.80 -10.54
C ILE A 182 -19.25 -9.74 -9.39
N LYS A 183 -19.13 -9.27 -8.14
CA LYS A 183 -19.61 -10.00 -6.95
C LYS A 183 -21.11 -10.31 -7.06
N LYS A 184 -21.95 -9.32 -7.39
CA LYS A 184 -23.40 -9.51 -7.58
C LYS A 184 -23.71 -10.52 -8.68
N ALA A 185 -23.03 -10.43 -9.83
CA ALA A 185 -23.22 -11.37 -10.94
C ALA A 185 -22.76 -12.80 -10.59
N PHE A 186 -21.73 -12.94 -9.76
CA PHE A 186 -21.31 -14.23 -9.21
C PHE A 186 -22.33 -14.80 -8.22
N GLU A 187 -22.87 -13.97 -7.32
CA GLU A 187 -23.92 -14.36 -6.36
C GLU A 187 -25.23 -14.78 -7.04
N GLU A 188 -25.54 -14.15 -8.18
CA GLU A 188 -26.67 -14.51 -9.05
C GLU A 188 -26.37 -15.69 -10.01
N LYS A 189 -25.21 -16.35 -9.86
CA LYS A 189 -24.75 -17.49 -10.68
C LYS A 189 -24.62 -17.20 -12.18
N ARG A 190 -24.55 -15.93 -12.57
CA ARG A 190 -24.28 -15.51 -13.96
C ARG A 190 -22.78 -15.61 -14.31
N LEU A 191 -21.92 -15.66 -13.30
CA LEU A 191 -20.49 -15.90 -13.44
C LEU A 191 -20.07 -17.14 -12.65
N THR A 192 -19.11 -17.89 -13.19
CA THR A 192 -18.50 -19.05 -12.55
C THR A 192 -17.16 -18.67 -11.93
N ALA A 193 -16.59 -19.56 -11.11
CA ALA A 193 -15.26 -19.37 -10.56
C ALA A 193 -14.18 -19.29 -11.66
N ASP A 194 -14.38 -20.00 -12.78
CA ASP A 194 -13.48 -19.95 -13.93
C ASP A 194 -13.53 -18.61 -14.66
N HIS A 195 -14.70 -17.98 -14.77
CA HIS A 195 -14.82 -16.62 -15.31
C HIS A 195 -14.08 -15.60 -14.44
N LEU A 196 -14.18 -15.73 -13.12
CA LEU A 196 -13.41 -14.89 -12.20
C LEU A 196 -11.90 -15.11 -12.42
N LYS A 197 -11.46 -16.35 -12.62
CA LYS A 197 -10.06 -16.69 -12.87
C LYS A 197 -9.53 -16.12 -14.19
N GLN A 198 -10.33 -16.12 -15.26
CA GLN A 198 -9.99 -15.50 -16.55
C GLN A 198 -9.79 -13.97 -16.44
N LEU A 199 -10.49 -13.34 -15.49
CA LEU A 199 -10.37 -11.92 -15.17
C LEU A 199 -9.33 -11.63 -14.06
N GLY A 200 -8.66 -12.66 -13.52
CA GLY A 200 -7.69 -12.52 -12.42
C GLY A 200 -8.29 -12.26 -11.02
N LEU A 201 -9.54 -12.70 -10.76
CA LEU A 201 -10.32 -12.42 -9.54
C LEU A 201 -10.68 -13.69 -8.73
N LYS A 202 -11.05 -13.54 -7.44
CA LYS A 202 -11.53 -14.63 -6.55
C LYS A 202 -12.66 -14.15 -5.61
N TYR A 203 -13.56 -15.05 -5.16
CA TYR A 203 -14.69 -14.75 -4.25
C TYR A 203 -14.49 -15.31 -2.83
N SER A 204 -14.91 -14.55 -1.80
CA SER A 204 -14.88 -14.96 -0.38
C SER A 204 -16.24 -14.67 0.28
N LYS A 205 -16.80 -15.63 1.03
CA LYS A 205 -18.11 -15.49 1.71
C LYS A 205 -18.01 -14.54 2.92
N GLY A 206 -18.99 -13.64 3.05
CA GLY A 206 -19.10 -12.75 4.21
C GLY A 206 -19.41 -13.49 5.50
N LYS A 207 -18.88 -13.00 6.62
CA LYS A 207 -19.20 -13.44 7.98
C LYS A 207 -19.77 -12.25 8.75
N GLU A 208 -20.65 -12.53 9.70
CA GLU A 208 -21.15 -11.51 10.62
C GLU A 208 -20.00 -10.98 11.47
N GLN A 209 -19.89 -9.66 11.57
CA GLN A 209 -18.84 -8.98 12.32
C GLN A 209 -19.50 -8.00 13.28
N LEU A 210 -19.47 -8.31 14.57
CA LEU A 210 -19.81 -7.36 15.62
C LEU A 210 -18.88 -6.15 15.51
N THR A 211 -19.46 -4.95 15.46
CA THR A 211 -18.71 -3.70 15.39
C THR A 211 -19.10 -2.81 16.56
N ILE A 212 -18.15 -2.54 17.45
CA ILE A 212 -18.33 -1.63 18.58
C ILE A 212 -17.65 -0.31 18.22
N LYS A 213 -18.40 0.80 18.27
CA LYS A 213 -17.90 2.15 17.96
C LYS A 213 -18.22 3.09 19.13
N PRO A 214 -17.31 3.21 20.11
CA PRO A 214 -17.44 4.22 21.15
C PRO A 214 -17.51 5.62 20.53
N ALA A 215 -18.23 6.55 21.16
CA ALA A 215 -18.30 7.94 20.70
C ALA A 215 -16.94 8.65 20.86
N GLU A 216 -16.80 9.86 20.31
CA GLU A 216 -15.66 10.72 20.63
C GLU A 216 -15.73 11.19 22.08
N TYR A 217 -14.60 11.10 22.79
CA TYR A 217 -14.54 11.50 24.19
C TYR A 217 -14.64 13.02 24.31
N LYS A 218 -15.62 13.49 25.10
CA LYS A 218 -15.77 14.90 25.47
C LYS A 218 -15.46 15.05 26.96
N PRO A 219 -14.35 15.70 27.34
CA PRO A 219 -14.09 15.97 28.76
C PRO A 219 -15.19 16.89 29.30
N GLY A 220 -15.82 16.46 30.40
CA GLY A 220 -16.80 17.24 31.16
C GLY A 220 -16.16 18.36 31.97
#